data_AF-A0A2E8H986-F1
#
_entry.id   AF-A0A2E8H986-F1
#
_cell.length_a   1.000
_cell.length_b   1.000
_cell.length_c   1.000
_cell.angle_alpha   90.00
_cell.angle_beta   90.00
_cell.angle_gamma   90.00
#
_symmetry.space_group_name_H-M   'P 1'
#
loop_
_entity.id
_entity.type
_entity.pdbx_description
1 polymer ?
#
loop_
_entity_poly.entity_id
_entity_poly.type
_entity_poly.pdbx_seq_one_letter_code
_entity_poly.pdbx_strand_id
1 'polypeptide(L)'
;MILHEFHPLMSKCNPQDDGDRLYLLGDYFGDEVHRKPAPTRVNFDADDASDFPLGRVIYWQLGEAVTAVCDGGLVIESLTENPHPERTRFPGTFTLVATKNP
;
A
#
# COMPACT_ATOMS: atom_id res chain seq x y z
N MET A 1 12.27 0.75 -13.48
CA MET A 1 11.58 0.26 -12.28
C MET A 1 10.10 0.24 -12.56
N ILE A 2 9.41 -0.82 -12.16
CA ILE A 2 7.94 -0.91 -12.20
C ILE A 2 7.49 -1.27 -10.79
N LEU A 3 6.67 -0.42 -10.17
CA LEU A 3 6.05 -0.64 -8.87
C LEU A 3 4.54 -0.83 -9.09
N HIS A 4 4.00 -1.97 -8.69
CA HIS A 4 2.57 -2.26 -8.75
C HIS A 4 2.10 -2.69 -7.38
N GLU A 5 1.24 -1.89 -6.76
CA GLU A 5 0.81 -2.07 -5.37
C GLU A 5 -0.65 -1.69 -5.18
N PHE A 6 -1.23 -2.11 -4.05
CA PHE A 6 -2.53 -1.61 -3.62
C PHE A 6 -2.49 -0.09 -3.43
N HIS A 7 -3.57 0.58 -3.80
CA HIS A 7 -3.67 2.01 -3.63
C HIS A 7 -3.60 2.36 -2.13
N PRO A 8 -2.87 3.40 -1.71
CA PRO A 8 -2.76 3.81 -0.31
C PRO A 8 -4.08 4.01 0.44
N LEU A 9 -5.16 4.36 -0.27
CA LEU A 9 -6.50 4.40 0.32
C LEU A 9 -6.97 3.03 0.86
N MET A 10 -6.53 1.93 0.26
CA MET A 10 -6.87 0.58 0.73
C MET A 10 -6.18 0.24 2.05
N SER A 11 -4.95 0.71 2.26
CA SER A 11 -4.16 0.41 3.46
C SER A 11 -4.35 1.43 4.58
N LYS A 12 -4.47 2.73 4.27
CA LYS A 12 -4.62 3.82 5.26
C LYS A 12 -6.06 4.15 5.62
N CYS A 13 -7.01 3.93 4.71
CA CYS A 13 -8.40 4.38 4.85
C CYS A 13 -9.43 3.25 4.82
N ASN A 14 -8.97 2.00 4.91
CA ASN A 14 -9.74 0.75 5.05
C ASN A 14 -11.25 0.88 4.70
N PRO A 15 -11.61 0.81 3.41
CA PRO A 15 -12.96 1.12 2.96
C PRO A 15 -14.01 0.13 3.49
N GLN A 16 -14.99 0.64 4.24
CA GLN A 16 -16.06 -0.14 4.85
C GLN A 16 -17.40 0.08 4.14
N ASP A 17 -18.16 -1.00 3.95
CA ASP A 17 -19.56 -0.92 3.52
C ASP A 17 -20.47 -0.85 4.74
N ASP A 18 -21.45 0.06 4.70
CA ASP A 18 -22.61 0.10 5.59
C ASP A 18 -23.86 0.23 4.72
N GLY A 19 -24.41 -0.93 4.30
CA GLY A 19 -25.57 -1.00 3.43
C GLY A 19 -25.33 -0.39 2.05
N ASP A 20 -25.94 0.77 1.81
CA ASP A 20 -25.83 1.54 0.57
C ASP A 20 -24.69 2.59 0.59
N ARG A 21 -23.98 2.71 1.73
CA ARG A 21 -22.91 3.70 1.92
C ARG A 21 -21.55 3.03 1.99
N LEU A 22 -20.61 3.62 1.28
CA LEU A 22 -19.19 3.35 1.44
C LEU A 22 -18.59 4.49 2.28
N TYR A 23 -17.93 4.15 3.38
CA TYR A 23 -17.18 5.11 4.19
C TYR A 23 -15.75 4.62 4.40
N LEU A 24 -14.87 5.57 4.68
CA LEU A 24 -13.46 5.32 4.89
C LEU A 24 -13.17 5.35 6.38
N LEU A 25 -12.47 4.32 6.87
CA LEU A 25 -12.02 4.24 8.25
C LEU A 25 -10.49 4.33 8.29
N GLY A 26 -9.98 5.30 9.04
CA GLY A 26 -8.55 5.56 9.19
C GLY A 26 -8.19 6.98 8.78
N ASP A 27 -6.89 7.23 8.65
CA ASP A 27 -6.35 8.53 8.32
C ASP A 27 -5.35 8.42 7.17
N TYR A 28 -5.69 9.00 6.01
CA TYR A 28 -4.79 9.03 4.86
C TYR A 28 -3.48 9.77 5.19
N PHE A 29 -3.53 10.74 6.09
CA PHE A 29 -2.40 11.58 6.52
C PHE A 29 -1.76 11.12 7.82
N GLY A 30 -2.24 10.01 8.41
CA GLY A 30 -1.66 9.44 9.61
C GLY A 30 -0.24 8.92 9.39
N ASP A 31 0.61 9.03 10.41
CA ASP A 31 2.01 8.58 10.41
C ASP A 31 2.22 7.31 11.25
N GLU A 32 1.15 6.54 11.44
CA GLU A 32 1.17 5.45 12.40
C GLU A 32 2.12 4.31 11.99
N VAL A 33 2.84 3.80 12.99
CA VAL A 33 3.66 2.60 12.85
C VAL A 33 2.85 1.39 13.29
N HIS A 34 2.50 0.52 12.35
CA HIS A 34 1.76 -0.71 12.62
C HIS A 34 2.71 -1.86 12.96
N ARG A 35 2.31 -2.71 13.90
CA ARG A 35 3.00 -3.98 14.18
C ARG A 35 2.26 -5.10 13.48
N LYS A 36 2.89 -5.73 12.49
CA LYS A 36 2.27 -6.79 11.70
C LYS A 36 3.17 -8.01 11.60
N PRO A 37 2.61 -9.23 11.46
CA PRO A 37 3.40 -10.40 11.18
C PRO A 37 4.18 -10.25 9.88
N ALA A 38 5.31 -10.94 9.75
CA ALA A 38 6.00 -11.05 8.48
C ALA A 38 5.06 -11.63 7.41
N PRO A 39 5.07 -11.15 6.15
CA PRO A 39 4.22 -11.68 5.08
C PRO A 39 4.41 -13.20 4.88
N THR A 40 5.60 -13.71 5.14
CA THR A 40 5.96 -15.13 5.02
C THR A 40 5.59 -15.97 6.24
N ARG A 41 5.00 -15.41 7.30
CA ARG A 41 4.66 -16.15 8.52
C ARG A 41 3.70 -17.31 8.26
N VAL A 42 2.88 -17.21 7.21
CA VAL A 42 1.98 -18.29 6.78
C VAL A 42 2.73 -19.57 6.36
N ASN A 43 4.03 -19.48 6.09
CA ASN A 43 4.89 -20.60 5.72
C ASN A 43 5.68 -21.17 6.91
N PHE A 44 5.52 -20.60 8.10
CA PHE A 44 6.22 -21.08 9.30
C PHE A 44 5.43 -22.25 9.91
N ASP A 45 6.13 -23.15 10.57
CA ASP A 45 5.46 -24.11 11.44
C ASP A 45 4.87 -23.40 12.67
N ALA A 46 4.03 -24.11 13.44
CA ALA A 46 3.28 -23.49 14.53
C ALA A 46 4.18 -22.93 15.63
N ASP A 47 5.30 -23.61 15.90
CA ASP A 47 6.25 -23.24 16.94
C ASP A 47 7.02 -21.97 16.52
N ASP A 48 7.61 -21.95 15.32
CA ASP A 48 8.30 -20.77 14.78
C ASP A 48 7.35 -19.59 14.60
N ALA A 49 6.11 -19.83 14.16
CA ALA A 49 5.11 -18.78 13.99
C ALA A 49 4.74 -18.11 15.31
N SER A 50 4.78 -18.82 16.44
CA SER A 50 4.41 -18.28 17.75
C SER A 50 5.50 -17.38 18.34
N ASP A 51 6.78 -17.73 18.11
CA ASP A 51 7.94 -17.03 18.65
C ASP A 51 8.46 -15.91 17.72
N PHE A 52 8.03 -15.88 16.44
CA PHE A 52 8.54 -14.89 15.49
C PHE A 52 8.02 -13.46 15.79
N PRO A 53 8.91 -12.47 15.92
CA PRO A 53 8.52 -11.11 16.30
C PRO A 53 7.68 -10.41 15.22
N LEU A 54 6.78 -9.53 15.67
CA LEU A 54 6.07 -8.64 14.75
C LEU A 54 7.02 -7.62 14.14
N GLY A 55 6.95 -7.46 12.81
CA GLY A 55 7.62 -6.39 12.10
C GLY A 55 6.91 -5.06 12.30
N ARG A 56 7.63 -3.97 12.08
CA ARG A 56 7.07 -2.61 12.03
C ARG A 56 6.86 -2.22 10.58
N VAL A 57 5.68 -1.72 10.24
CA VAL A 57 5.34 -1.25 8.90
C VAL A 57 4.66 0.11 8.99
N ILE A 58 5.01 0.99 8.04
CA ILE A 58 4.34 2.26 7.82
C ILE A 58 3.60 2.18 6.49
N TYR A 59 2.46 2.86 6.40
CA TYR A 59 1.73 2.98 5.14
C TYR A 59 1.98 4.33 4.51
N TRP A 60 2.41 4.27 3.26
CA TRP A 60 2.78 5.42 2.46
C TRP A 60 1.55 5.95 1.75
N GLN A 61 1.46 7.27 1.65
CA GLN A 61 0.61 7.96 0.70
C GLN A 61 1.16 7.80 -0.71
N LEU A 62 0.29 8.03 -1.71
CA LEU A 62 0.73 7.96 -3.10
C LEU A 62 1.80 9.02 -3.40
N GLY A 63 1.63 10.21 -2.83
CA GLY A 63 2.60 11.30 -2.93
C GLY A 63 3.95 10.93 -2.33
N GLU A 64 3.98 10.30 -1.15
CA GLU A 64 5.22 9.84 -0.52
C GLU A 64 5.95 8.81 -1.40
N ALA A 65 5.21 7.86 -1.99
CA ALA A 65 5.79 6.85 -2.86
C ALA A 65 6.39 7.48 -4.13
N VAL A 66 5.65 8.41 -4.76
CA VAL A 66 6.11 9.19 -5.91
C VAL A 66 7.37 9.99 -5.56
N THR A 67 7.36 10.71 -4.44
CA THR A 67 8.50 11.51 -3.99
C THR A 67 9.73 10.65 -3.73
N ALA A 68 9.61 9.51 -3.03
CA ALA A 68 10.77 8.65 -2.76
C ALA A 68 11.38 8.06 -4.04
N VAL A 69 10.57 7.78 -5.06
CA VAL A 69 11.08 7.33 -6.35
C VAL A 69 11.91 8.44 -7.03
N CYS A 70 11.40 9.67 -7.01
CA CYS A 70 12.12 10.83 -7.55
C CYS A 70 13.40 11.15 -6.76
N ASP A 71 13.34 11.08 -5.42
CA ASP A 71 14.51 11.28 -4.53
C ASP A 71 15.59 10.22 -4.76
N GLY A 72 15.19 9.02 -5.21
CA GLY A 72 16.10 7.97 -5.68
C GLY A 72 16.79 8.27 -7.03
N GLY A 73 16.55 9.43 -7.63
CA GLY A 73 17.13 9.84 -8.91
C GLY A 73 16.49 9.18 -10.14
N LEU A 74 15.28 8.63 -9.98
CA LEU A 74 14.49 8.09 -11.09
C LEU A 74 13.54 9.17 -11.63
N VAL A 75 13.29 9.13 -12.93
CA VAL A 75 12.29 9.96 -13.59
C VAL A 75 11.05 9.12 -13.83
N ILE A 76 9.90 9.62 -13.39
CA ILE A 76 8.62 8.95 -13.57
C ILE A 76 8.22 9.07 -15.04
N GLU A 77 7.97 7.93 -15.67
CA GLU A 77 7.45 7.83 -17.03
C GLU A 77 5.93 7.76 -17.03
N SER A 78 5.35 7.02 -16.09
CA SER A 78 3.90 6.94 -15.93
C SER A 78 3.49 6.59 -14.50
N LEU A 79 2.33 7.10 -14.10
CA LEU A 79 1.60 6.71 -12.90
C LEU A 79 0.15 6.47 -13.31
N THR A 80 -0.33 5.25 -13.14
CA THR A 80 -1.68 4.83 -13.51
C THR A 80 -2.37 4.23 -12.31
N GLU A 81 -3.55 4.70 -11.97
CA GLU A 81 -4.42 4.11 -10.96
C GLU A 81 -5.48 3.23 -11.62
N ASN A 82 -5.75 2.07 -11.03
CA ASN A 82 -6.77 1.14 -11.49
C ASN A 82 -7.89 1.02 -10.44
N PRO A 83 -9.14 0.86 -10.89
CA PRO A 83 -10.27 0.70 -9.98
C PRO A 83 -10.22 -0.62 -9.22
N HIS A 84 -10.84 -0.66 -8.05
CA HIS A 84 -11.03 -1.88 -7.27
C HIS A 84 -11.92 -2.87 -8.05
N PRO A 85 -11.59 -4.18 -8.11
CA PRO A 85 -12.32 -5.15 -8.93
C PRO A 85 -13.82 -5.21 -8.65
N GLU A 86 -14.19 -5.15 -7.37
CA GLU A 86 -15.59 -5.22 -6.93
C GLU A 86 -16.24 -3.84 -6.76
N ARG A 87 -15.43 -2.78 -6.68
CA ARG A 87 -15.89 -1.41 -6.38
C ARG A 87 -15.27 -0.46 -7.39
N THR A 88 -15.78 -0.49 -8.62
CA THR A 88 -15.11 0.13 -9.78
C THR A 88 -14.99 1.65 -9.74
N ARG A 89 -15.66 2.32 -8.79
CA ARG A 89 -15.55 3.77 -8.53
C ARG A 89 -14.50 4.12 -7.47
N PHE A 90 -13.84 3.13 -6.88
CA PHE A 90 -12.85 3.29 -5.84
C PHE A 90 -11.47 2.87 -6.35
N PRO A 91 -10.38 3.55 -6.00
CA PRO A 91 -9.04 3.13 -6.43
C PRO A 91 -8.64 1.84 -5.71
N GLY A 92 -8.25 0.84 -6.49
CA GLY A 92 -7.82 -0.47 -6.01
C GLY A 92 -6.31 -0.59 -5.95
N THR A 93 -5.64 -0.32 -7.07
CA THR A 93 -4.18 -0.43 -7.22
C THR A 93 -3.61 0.75 -7.98
N PHE A 94 -2.30 0.94 -7.89
CA PHE A 94 -1.56 1.85 -8.77
C PHE A 94 -0.36 1.15 -9.38
N THR A 95 0.06 1.63 -10.54
CA THR A 95 1.30 1.23 -11.21
C THR A 95 2.13 2.49 -11.46
N LEU A 96 3.35 2.50 -10.94
CA LEU A 96 4.34 3.55 -11.20
C LEU A 96 5.49 2.96 -12.02
N VAL A 97 5.76 3.56 -13.17
CA VAL A 97 6.91 3.22 -14.03
C VAL A 97 7.88 4.39 -14.01
N ALA A 98 9.14 4.09 -13.71
CA ALA A 98 10.20 5.09 -13.66
C ALA A 98 11.51 4.55 -14.20
N THR A 99 12.30 5.40 -14.84
CA THR A 99 13.60 5.06 -15.40
C THR A 99 14.70 5.94 -14.84
N LYS A 100 15.93 5.46 -14.89
CA LYS A 100 17.09 6.29 -14.54
C LYS A 100 17.30 7.28 -15.69
N ASN A 101 17.52 8.55 -15.37
CA ASN A 101 17.98 9.49 -16.40
C ASN A 101 19.26 8.93 -17.05
N PRO A 102 19.32 8.87 -18.39
CA PRO A 102 20.49 8.38 -19.09
C PRO A 102 21.74 9.24 -18.83
#